data_AF-A0A443SD51-F1
#
_entry.id   AF-A0A443SD51-F1
#
_cell.length_a   1.000
_cell.length_b   1.000
_cell.length_c   1.000
_cell.angle_alpha   90.00
_cell.angle_beta   90.00
_cell.angle_gamma   90.00
#
_symmetry.space_group_name_H-M   'P 1'
#
loop_
_entity.id
_entity.type
_entity.pdbx_description
1 polymer ?
#
loop_
_entity_poly.entity_id
_entity_poly.type
_entity_poly.pdbx_seq_one_letter_code
_entity_poly.pdbx_strand_id
1 'polypeptide(L)'
;MFSQCDYNLVKKISELVKHTISITFGLPAEKLYFTNVTQFTRHRPLTKFSEFRHVDKLRSPSLVVTSIVWLSTVDVDFYGGRTEFLTGGPEPYSPLLIDPKIGRFAAWTSSYENPHGVHEIIAGDRYSLIFTFTVNKRFGHETIDDLKRWSLDPANIPKNSGRRTLTFVKAYEPEY
;
A
#
# COMPACT_ATOMS: atom_id res chain seq x y z
N MET A 1 14.58 9.63 -11.70
CA MET A 1 15.07 10.22 -10.42
C MET A 1 13.87 10.81 -9.69
N PHE A 2 13.69 10.55 -8.39
CA PHE A 2 12.58 11.08 -7.59
C PHE A 2 12.95 12.45 -7.01
N SER A 3 12.11 13.46 -7.26
CA SER A 3 12.38 14.85 -6.92
C SER A 3 11.64 15.30 -5.66
N GLN A 4 12.00 16.49 -5.16
CA GLN A 4 11.25 17.14 -4.08
C GLN A 4 9.81 17.48 -4.51
N CYS A 5 9.58 17.78 -5.80
CA CYS A 5 8.24 18.01 -6.34
C CYS A 5 7.38 16.74 -6.25
N ASP A 6 7.96 15.59 -6.59
CA ASP A 6 7.28 14.29 -6.49
C ASP A 6 6.95 13.97 -5.02
N TYR A 7 7.88 14.26 -4.10
CA TYR A 7 7.61 14.10 -2.66
C TYR A 7 6.49 15.01 -2.17
N ASN A 8 6.48 16.27 -2.60
CA ASN A 8 5.43 17.21 -2.23
C ASN A 8 4.06 16.74 -2.75
N LEU A 9 4.01 16.10 -3.92
CA LEU A 9 2.80 15.48 -4.44
C LEU A 9 2.37 14.29 -3.56
N VAL A 10 3.28 13.38 -3.21
CA VAL A 10 2.99 12.26 -2.29
C VAL A 10 2.47 12.76 -0.94
N LYS A 11 3.05 13.84 -0.41
CA LYS A 11 2.59 14.48 0.83
C LYS A 11 1.18 15.04 0.71
N LYS A 12 0.87 15.74 -0.37
CA LYS A 12 -0.50 16.22 -0.61
C LYS A 12 -1.49 15.05 -0.70
N ILE A 13 -1.12 13.98 -1.40
CA ILE A 13 -1.94 12.76 -1.52
C ILE A 13 -2.13 12.10 -0.16
N SER A 14 -1.08 11.99 0.68
CA SER A 14 -1.19 11.34 1.98
C SER A 14 -2.16 12.05 2.91
N GLU A 15 -2.16 13.39 2.92
CA GLU A 15 -3.11 14.18 3.71
C GLU A 15 -4.55 14.02 3.21
N LEU A 16 -4.75 14.04 1.88
CA LEU A 16 -6.06 13.78 1.27
C LEU A 16 -6.57 12.39 1.65
N VAL A 17 -5.72 11.35 1.52
CA VAL A 17 -6.07 9.98 1.88
C VAL A 17 -6.43 9.87 3.37
N LYS A 18 -5.63 10.46 4.27
CA LYS A 18 -5.89 10.46 5.71
C LYS A 18 -7.23 11.12 6.04
N HIS A 19 -7.53 12.25 5.40
CA HIS A 19 -8.81 12.95 5.55
C HIS A 19 -9.99 12.14 5.00
N THR A 20 -9.87 11.57 3.80
CA THR A 20 -10.90 10.71 3.21
C THR A 20 -11.20 9.51 4.09
N ILE A 21 -10.17 8.84 4.63
CA ILE A 21 -10.34 7.72 5.56
C ILE A 21 -11.04 8.16 6.85
N SER A 22 -10.63 9.29 7.42
CA SER A 22 -11.25 9.85 8.63
C SER A 22 -12.77 10.00 8.46
N ILE A 23 -13.20 10.62 7.36
CA ILE A 23 -14.63 10.81 7.04
C ILE A 23 -15.31 9.47 6.75
N THR A 24 -14.73 8.64 5.89
CA THR A 24 -15.37 7.42 5.37
C THR A 24 -15.59 6.37 6.46
N PHE A 25 -14.63 6.22 7.37
CA PHE A 25 -14.67 5.21 8.43
C PHE A 25 -15.08 5.78 9.80
N GLY A 26 -15.38 7.08 9.90
CA GLY A 26 -15.74 7.72 11.16
C GLY A 26 -14.62 7.72 12.20
N LEU A 27 -13.37 7.75 11.76
CA LEU A 27 -12.18 7.73 12.63
C LEU A 27 -11.65 9.16 12.80
N PRO A 28 -11.38 9.64 14.03
CA PRO A 28 -10.79 10.97 14.21
C PRO A 28 -9.41 11.07 13.55
N ALA A 29 -9.20 12.09 12.72
CA ALA A 29 -7.97 12.24 11.92
C ALA A 29 -6.71 12.33 12.79
N GLU A 30 -6.80 12.95 13.97
CA GLU A 30 -5.73 13.06 14.97
C GLU A 30 -5.37 11.74 15.64
N LYS A 31 -6.24 10.72 15.51
CA LYS A 31 -5.99 9.35 15.97
C LYS A 31 -5.56 8.41 14.85
N LEU A 32 -5.46 8.89 13.61
CA LEU A 32 -4.93 8.12 12.49
C LEU A 32 -3.43 8.37 12.35
N TYR A 33 -2.64 7.32 12.47
CA TYR A 33 -1.18 7.38 12.32
C TYR A 33 -0.73 6.50 11.16
N PHE A 34 0.09 7.04 10.26
CA PHE A 34 0.72 6.27 9.19
C PHE A 34 1.63 5.20 9.76
N THR A 35 1.54 3.96 9.30
CA THR A 35 2.47 2.90 9.74
C THR A 35 3.68 2.80 8.83
N ASN A 36 4.73 2.11 9.31
CA ASN A 36 5.93 1.79 8.55
C ASN A 36 5.69 0.83 7.35
N VAL A 37 4.48 0.31 7.19
CA VAL A 37 4.05 -0.49 6.03
C VAL A 37 3.60 0.40 4.85
N THR A 38 3.36 1.69 5.08
CA THR A 38 3.03 2.67 4.02
C THR A 38 4.16 2.76 3.01
N GLN A 39 3.91 2.52 1.72
CA GLN A 39 4.97 2.33 0.73
C GLN A 39 4.56 2.72 -0.68
N PHE A 40 5.55 2.98 -1.53
CA PHE A 40 5.40 3.00 -2.99
C PHE A 40 5.81 1.64 -3.54
N THR A 41 5.00 1.05 -4.42
CA THR A 41 5.29 -0.25 -5.02
C THR A 41 5.36 -0.17 -6.54
N ARG A 42 6.32 -0.90 -7.11
CA ARG A 42 6.38 -1.30 -8.52
C ARG A 42 6.36 -2.82 -8.54
N HIS A 43 5.30 -3.41 -9.09
CA HIS A 43 5.20 -4.85 -9.27
C HIS A 43 5.31 -5.22 -10.74
N ARG A 44 6.13 -6.22 -11.04
CA ARG A 44 6.41 -6.72 -12.40
C ARG A 44 6.66 -8.23 -12.39
N PRO A 45 6.34 -8.96 -13.47
CA PRO A 45 6.43 -10.42 -13.52
C PRO A 45 7.86 -10.92 -13.75
N LEU A 46 8.74 -10.72 -12.78
CA LEU A 46 10.13 -11.21 -12.85
C LEU A 46 10.32 -12.62 -12.28
N THR A 47 9.42 -13.05 -11.40
CA THR A 47 9.50 -14.32 -10.69
C THR A 47 8.20 -15.08 -10.87
N LYS A 48 8.24 -16.42 -10.71
CA LYS A 48 7.05 -17.27 -10.71
C LYS A 48 6.01 -16.70 -9.73
N PHE A 49 4.79 -16.50 -10.20
CA PHE A 49 3.70 -16.00 -9.39
C PHE A 49 3.36 -16.99 -8.26
N SER A 50 3.09 -16.43 -7.10
CA SER A 50 2.54 -17.13 -5.95
C SER A 50 1.32 -16.33 -5.52
N GLU A 51 0.14 -16.95 -5.59
CA GLU A 51 -1.10 -16.28 -5.21
C GLU A 51 -1.00 -15.74 -3.78
N PHE A 52 -1.41 -14.48 -3.62
CA PHE A 52 -1.16 -13.74 -2.39
C PHE A 52 -2.47 -13.28 -1.77
N ARG A 53 -3.34 -14.24 -1.46
CA ARG A 53 -4.54 -13.98 -0.64
C ARG A 53 -4.16 -13.84 0.82
N HIS A 54 -4.71 -12.83 1.49
CA HIS A 54 -4.37 -12.53 2.87
C HIS A 54 -5.35 -11.60 3.56
N VAL A 55 -5.13 -11.48 4.86
CA VAL A 55 -5.69 -10.44 5.73
C VAL A 55 -4.54 -9.56 6.20
N ASP A 56 -4.62 -8.26 5.95
CA ASP A 56 -3.53 -7.31 6.24
C ASP A 56 -3.10 -7.33 7.71
N LYS A 57 -4.07 -7.39 8.63
CA LYS A 57 -3.83 -7.40 10.07
C LYS A 57 -3.05 -8.63 10.54
N LEU A 58 -3.10 -9.75 9.82
CA LEU A 58 -2.28 -10.92 10.16
C LEU A 58 -0.80 -10.72 9.81
N ARG A 59 -0.50 -9.84 8.85
CA ARG A 59 0.88 -9.49 8.49
C ARG A 59 1.43 -8.33 9.30
N SER A 60 0.55 -7.39 9.65
CA SER A 60 0.90 -6.26 10.50
C SER A 60 -0.23 -6.05 11.52
N PRO A 61 -0.10 -6.62 12.74
CA PRO A 61 -1.16 -6.65 13.76
C PRO A 61 -1.71 -5.29 14.20
N SER A 62 -0.95 -4.21 14.03
CA SER A 62 -1.36 -2.86 14.40
C SER A 62 -2.25 -2.17 13.37
N LEU A 63 -2.40 -2.73 12.16
CA LEU A 63 -3.20 -2.13 11.10
C LEU A 63 -4.69 -2.14 11.43
N VAL A 64 -5.32 -1.00 11.14
CA VAL A 64 -6.79 -0.87 11.17
C VAL A 64 -7.37 -0.52 9.81
N VAL A 65 -6.69 0.30 9.01
CA VAL A 65 -7.14 0.67 7.66
C VAL A 65 -5.98 0.57 6.70
N THR A 66 -6.23 -0.05 5.56
CA THR A 66 -5.34 -0.09 4.41
C THR A 66 -5.96 0.72 3.30
N SER A 67 -5.13 1.46 2.57
CA SER A 67 -5.57 2.18 1.38
C SER A 67 -4.53 2.15 0.29
N ILE A 68 -5.00 2.32 -0.93
CA ILE A 68 -4.18 2.27 -2.14
C ILE A 68 -4.62 3.38 -3.10
N VAL A 69 -3.64 4.02 -3.72
CA VAL A 69 -3.80 4.86 -4.90
C VAL A 69 -3.05 4.18 -6.04
N TRP A 70 -3.77 3.79 -7.08
CA TRP A 70 -3.14 3.20 -8.26
C TRP A 70 -2.54 4.30 -9.14
N LEU A 71 -1.30 4.10 -9.57
CA LEU A 71 -0.55 5.03 -10.43
C LEU A 71 -0.35 4.48 -11.85
N SER A 72 -1.07 3.42 -12.18
CA SER A 72 -1.04 2.71 -13.45
C SER A 72 -2.42 2.09 -13.71
N THR A 73 -2.74 1.89 -14.98
CA THR A 73 -4.04 1.41 -15.46
C THR A 73 -3.90 0.01 -16.04
N VAL A 74 -4.73 -0.92 -15.57
CA VAL A 74 -4.80 -2.27 -16.13
C VAL A 74 -5.27 -2.23 -17.58
N ASP A 75 -4.71 -3.12 -18.40
CA ASP A 75 -4.90 -3.23 -19.85
C ASP A 75 -4.40 -2.00 -20.64
N VAL A 76 -3.60 -1.13 -20.01
CA VAL A 76 -2.89 -0.01 -20.64
C VAL A 76 -1.41 -0.04 -20.29
N ASP A 77 -1.09 0.06 -18.99
CA ASP A 77 0.29 0.09 -18.49
C ASP A 77 0.80 -1.32 -18.11
N PHE A 78 -0.13 -2.22 -17.77
CA PHE A 78 0.15 -3.61 -17.41
C PHE A 78 -1.08 -4.50 -17.64
N TYR A 79 -0.88 -5.82 -17.74
CA TYR A 79 -1.95 -6.81 -17.92
C TYR A 79 -2.04 -7.76 -16.72
N GLY A 80 -3.25 -8.20 -16.37
CA GLY A 80 -3.51 -8.98 -15.15
C GLY A 80 -3.60 -8.09 -13.91
N GLY A 81 -3.08 -8.52 -12.75
CA GLY A 81 -2.84 -7.64 -11.59
C GLY A 81 -4.06 -6.97 -10.94
N ARG A 82 -5.27 -7.47 -11.20
CA ARG A 82 -6.52 -7.01 -10.58
C ARG A 82 -6.51 -7.31 -9.09
N THR A 83 -7.08 -6.41 -8.29
CA THR A 83 -7.25 -6.64 -6.86
C THR A 83 -8.55 -7.39 -6.64
N GLU A 84 -8.49 -8.52 -5.95
CA GLU A 84 -9.64 -9.39 -5.64
C GLU A 84 -9.96 -9.27 -4.15
N PHE A 85 -11.23 -8.96 -3.81
CA PHE A 85 -11.75 -9.09 -2.46
C PHE A 85 -12.64 -10.33 -2.37
N LEU A 86 -12.40 -11.20 -1.39
CA LEU A 86 -13.16 -12.44 -1.19
C LEU A 86 -14.44 -12.13 -0.41
N THR A 87 -15.45 -11.63 -1.12
CA THR A 87 -16.75 -11.27 -0.55
C THR A 87 -17.77 -12.41 -0.70
N GLY A 88 -18.95 -12.28 -0.09
CA GLY A 88 -20.10 -13.14 -0.42
C GLY A 88 -20.43 -14.30 0.53
N GLY A 89 -19.80 -14.40 1.71
CA GLY A 89 -20.15 -15.41 2.73
C GLY A 89 -19.19 -16.62 2.78
N PRO A 90 -19.55 -17.74 3.43
CA PRO A 90 -18.72 -18.94 3.45
C PRO A 90 -18.58 -19.54 2.05
N GLU A 91 -17.53 -20.34 1.85
CA GLU A 91 -17.14 -20.85 0.52
C GLU A 91 -18.30 -21.52 -0.26
N PRO A 92 -18.35 -21.33 -1.60
CA PRO A 92 -17.40 -20.55 -2.41
C PRO A 92 -17.67 -19.03 -2.32
N TYR A 93 -16.59 -18.25 -2.15
CA TYR A 93 -16.67 -16.79 -2.17
C TYR A 93 -17.14 -16.28 -3.54
N SER A 94 -17.82 -15.13 -3.54
CA SER A 94 -18.14 -14.35 -4.74
C SER A 94 -17.14 -13.18 -4.82
N PRO A 95 -16.04 -13.31 -5.59
CA PRO A 95 -14.98 -12.33 -5.57
C PRO A 95 -15.43 -11.00 -6.20
N LEU A 96 -15.12 -9.90 -5.52
CA LEU A 96 -15.20 -8.56 -6.07
C LEU A 96 -13.85 -8.19 -6.69
N LEU A 97 -13.83 -8.02 -8.00
CA LEU A 97 -12.63 -7.59 -8.73
C LEU A 97 -12.61 -6.08 -8.91
N ILE A 98 -11.49 -5.47 -8.53
CA ILE A 98 -11.22 -4.05 -8.69
C ILE A 98 -10.11 -3.87 -9.72
N ASP A 99 -10.44 -3.22 -10.82
CA ASP A 99 -9.48 -2.80 -11.83
C ASP A 99 -8.62 -1.64 -11.32
N PRO A 100 -7.28 -1.77 -11.30
CA PRO A 100 -6.41 -0.62 -11.12
C PRO A 100 -6.58 0.39 -12.24
N LYS A 101 -6.76 1.66 -11.89
CA LYS A 101 -6.77 2.78 -12.84
C LYS A 101 -5.95 3.92 -12.25
N ILE A 102 -5.20 4.63 -13.09
CA ILE A 102 -4.41 5.77 -12.62
C ILE A 102 -5.30 6.78 -11.85
N GLY A 103 -4.86 7.17 -10.67
CA GLY A 103 -5.59 8.08 -9.77
C GLY A 103 -6.76 7.46 -9.01
N ARG A 104 -7.13 6.20 -9.28
CA ARG A 104 -8.17 5.50 -8.50
C ARG A 104 -7.68 5.30 -7.07
N PHE A 105 -8.56 5.59 -6.13
CA PHE A 105 -8.37 5.38 -4.70
C PHE A 105 -9.28 4.27 -4.20
N ALA A 106 -8.79 3.42 -3.31
CA ALA A 106 -9.59 2.50 -2.53
C ALA A 106 -9.04 2.40 -1.09
N ALA A 107 -9.93 2.12 -0.15
CA ALA A 107 -9.58 1.86 1.23
C ALA A 107 -10.51 0.81 1.84
N TRP A 108 -10.00 0.04 2.79
CA TRP A 108 -10.72 -1.01 3.49
C TRP A 108 -10.17 -1.17 4.90
N THR A 109 -10.99 -1.72 5.80
CA THR A 109 -10.52 -2.10 7.14
C THR A 109 -9.65 -3.36 7.04
N SER A 110 -8.54 -3.39 7.78
CA SER A 110 -7.44 -4.33 7.55
C SER A 110 -7.66 -5.75 8.12
N SER A 111 -8.79 -6.02 8.77
CA SER A 111 -9.05 -7.25 9.51
C SER A 111 -9.82 -8.27 8.63
N TYR A 112 -10.28 -9.37 9.24
CA TYR A 112 -10.90 -10.53 8.60
C TYR A 112 -12.15 -10.22 7.76
N GLU A 113 -12.71 -9.03 7.87
CA GLU A 113 -13.79 -8.54 7.05
C GLU A 113 -13.38 -8.23 5.60
N ASN A 114 -12.08 -8.09 5.30
CA ASN A 114 -11.58 -7.87 3.93
C ASN A 114 -10.42 -8.81 3.56
N PRO A 115 -10.63 -10.13 3.46
CA PRO A 115 -9.63 -11.01 2.84
C PRO A 115 -9.50 -10.65 1.36
N HIS A 116 -8.28 -10.46 0.89
CA HIS A 116 -8.05 -9.99 -0.48
C HIS A 116 -6.71 -10.47 -1.04
N GLY A 117 -6.57 -10.35 -2.35
CA GLY A 117 -5.37 -10.71 -3.09
C GLY A 117 -5.17 -9.86 -4.34
N VAL A 118 -4.09 -10.15 -5.05
CA VAL A 118 -3.80 -9.55 -6.34
C VAL A 118 -3.55 -10.68 -7.32
N HIS A 119 -4.25 -10.65 -8.45
CA HIS A 119 -4.03 -11.61 -9.53
C HIS A 119 -2.62 -11.48 -10.11
N GLU A 120 -2.16 -12.52 -10.80
CA GLU A 120 -0.88 -12.48 -11.51
C GLU A 120 -0.81 -11.29 -12.47
N ILE A 121 0.29 -10.53 -12.41
CA ILE A 121 0.63 -9.59 -13.47
C ILE A 121 1.28 -10.42 -14.57
N ILE A 122 0.82 -10.25 -15.81
CA ILE A 122 1.28 -11.05 -16.95
C ILE A 122 2.34 -10.26 -17.74
N ALA A 123 2.17 -8.94 -17.83
CA ALA A 123 3.10 -8.04 -18.52
C ALA A 123 2.98 -6.61 -17.99
N GLY A 124 4.02 -5.80 -18.20
CA GLY A 124 4.07 -4.38 -17.80
C GLY A 124 4.45 -4.14 -16.34
N ASP A 125 4.29 -2.90 -15.89
CA ASP A 125 4.61 -2.44 -14.53
C ASP A 125 3.36 -1.88 -13.83
N ARG A 126 2.99 -2.47 -12.69
CA ARG A 126 1.92 -1.96 -11.83
C ARG A 126 2.51 -1.08 -10.73
N TYR A 127 2.22 0.21 -10.78
CA TYR A 127 2.60 1.20 -9.79
C TYR A 127 1.45 1.55 -8.83
N SER A 128 1.75 1.66 -7.53
CA SER A 128 0.79 2.15 -6.54
C SER A 128 1.44 2.79 -5.32
N LEU A 129 0.72 3.70 -4.68
CA LEU A 129 1.00 4.18 -3.33
C LEU A 129 0.06 3.45 -2.36
N ILE A 130 0.61 2.86 -1.32
CA ILE A 130 -0.15 2.18 -0.27
C ILE A 130 0.02 3.02 1.00
N PHE A 131 -1.08 3.56 1.53
CA PHE A 131 -1.08 4.23 2.83
C PHE A 131 -1.82 3.37 3.84
N THR A 132 -1.16 3.09 4.95
CA THR A 132 -1.68 2.18 5.98
C THR A 132 -1.72 2.90 7.31
N PHE A 133 -2.79 2.65 8.07
CA PHE A 133 -3.09 3.39 9.28
C PHE A 133 -3.24 2.48 10.49
N THR A 134 -2.72 2.95 11.62
CA THR A 134 -3.00 2.44 12.96
C THR A 134 -3.70 3.53 13.79
N VAL A 135 -4.42 3.12 14.82
CA VAL A 135 -4.90 4.02 15.89
C VAL A 135 -4.02 3.99 17.14
N ASN A 136 -2.95 3.20 17.12
CA ASN A 136 -1.99 3.11 18.21
C ASN A 136 -0.74 3.94 17.89
N LYS A 137 -0.60 5.09 18.56
CA LYS A 137 0.53 6.02 18.39
C LYS A 137 1.92 5.37 18.56
N ARG A 138 2.02 4.24 19.27
CA ARG A 138 3.29 3.51 19.44
C ARG A 138 3.80 2.93 18.12
N PHE A 139 2.90 2.61 17.20
CA PHE A 139 3.21 1.90 15.95
C PHE A 139 3.02 2.79 14.71
N GLY A 140 2.83 4.09 14.89
CA GLY A 140 2.53 4.98 13.77
C GLY A 140 3.15 6.36 13.90
N HIS A 141 3.06 7.09 12.80
CA HIS A 141 3.63 8.40 12.57
C HIS A 141 2.50 9.38 12.26
N GLU A 142 2.52 10.57 12.85
CA GLU A 142 1.43 11.53 12.70
C GLU A 142 1.30 12.03 11.27
N THR A 143 2.43 12.34 10.63
CA THR A 143 2.51 12.82 9.26
C THR A 143 3.39 11.93 8.39
N ILE A 144 3.29 12.10 7.07
CA ILE A 144 4.20 11.46 6.12
C ILE A 144 5.66 11.95 6.27
N ASP A 145 5.86 13.17 6.82
CA ASP A 145 7.18 13.72 7.11
C ASP A 145 7.80 12.99 8.32
N ASP A 146 7.00 12.71 9.36
CA ASP A 146 7.43 11.90 10.51
C ASP A 146 7.85 10.50 10.08
N LEU A 147 7.05 9.88 9.21
CA LEU A 147 7.36 8.56 8.69
C LEU A 147 8.63 8.59 7.81
N LYS A 148 8.81 9.61 6.97
CA LYS A 148 10.04 9.80 6.19
C LYS A 148 11.25 10.01 7.09
N ARG A 149 11.14 10.83 8.14
CA ARG A 149 12.24 11.01 9.11
C ARG A 149 12.60 9.70 9.78
N TRP A 150 11.61 8.92 10.22
CA TRP A 150 11.82 7.61 10.80
C TRP A 150 12.50 6.64 9.81
N SER A 151 12.09 6.64 8.54
CA SER A 151 12.65 5.73 7.54
C SER A 151 14.08 6.09 7.13
N LEU A 152 14.48 7.36 7.26
CA LEU A 152 15.84 7.80 6.96
C LEU A 152 16.81 7.65 8.14
N ASP A 153 16.32 7.36 9.34
CA ASP A 153 17.14 7.18 10.54
C ASP A 153 17.93 5.85 10.46
N PRO A 154 19.28 5.89 10.45
CA PRO A 154 20.12 4.70 10.42
C PRO A 154 19.83 3.67 11.52
N ALA A 155 19.32 4.09 12.67
CA ALA A 155 18.97 3.19 13.77
C ALA A 155 17.79 2.27 13.42
N ASN A 156 16.93 2.69 12.50
CA ASN A 156 15.74 1.95 12.06
C ASN A 156 16.00 1.11 10.80
N ILE A 157 17.19 1.20 10.21
CA ILE A 157 17.59 0.42 9.03
C ILE A 157 18.07 -0.98 9.50
N PRO A 158 17.43 -2.08 9.08
CA PRO A 158 17.84 -3.41 9.50
C PRO A 158 19.28 -3.74 9.05
N LYS A 159 20.16 -4.01 10.01
CA LYS A 159 21.61 -4.23 9.81
C LYS A 159 21.99 -5.42 8.91
N ASN A 160 21.07 -6.36 8.65
CA ASN A 160 21.32 -7.61 7.90
C ASN A 160 20.46 -7.77 6.63
N SER A 161 19.88 -6.69 6.08
CA SER A 161 19.12 -6.81 4.83
C SER A 161 20.01 -6.55 3.61
N GLY A 162 20.50 -7.62 2.98
CA GLY A 162 21.04 -7.54 1.63
C GLY A 162 19.98 -6.92 0.71
N ARG A 163 20.26 -5.69 0.22
CA ARG A 163 19.48 -4.96 -0.80
C ARG A 163 17.95 -5.01 -0.65
N ARG A 164 17.38 -4.30 0.33
CA ARG A 164 16.04 -3.69 0.17
C ARG A 164 16.03 -2.29 0.76
N THR A 165 16.20 -1.31 -0.13
CA THR A 165 16.10 0.10 0.21
C THR A 165 14.70 0.42 0.71
N LEU A 166 14.69 1.21 1.77
CA LEU A 166 13.56 1.73 2.49
C LEU A 166 12.45 2.25 1.58
N THR A 167 11.25 1.81 1.92
CA THR A 167 10.03 2.60 2.11
C THR A 167 10.26 4.13 2.12
N PHE A 168 10.35 4.66 0.91
CA PHE A 168 9.91 5.92 0.30
C PHE A 168 10.82 6.07 -0.91
N VAL A 169 10.41 5.39 -1.97
CA VAL A 169 11.00 5.45 -3.31
C VAL A 169 12.38 4.79 -3.46
N LYS A 170 12.38 3.46 -3.55
CA LYS A 170 13.07 2.81 -4.67
C LYS A 170 12.04 2.16 -5.57
N ALA A 171 11.84 2.75 -6.76
CA ALA A 171 11.58 1.91 -7.91
C ALA A 171 12.76 0.94 -8.00
N TYR A 172 12.51 -0.35 -7.79
CA TYR A 172 13.52 -1.37 -7.93
C TYR A 172 13.95 -1.37 -9.41
N GLU A 173 15.19 -0.98 -9.67
CA GLU A 173 15.93 -1.39 -10.87
C GLU A 173 16.89 -2.49 -10.41
N PRO A 174 16.77 -3.74 -10.91
CA PRO A 174 17.87 -4.67 -10.82
C PRO A 174 18.95 -4.22 -11.81
N GLU A 175 20.15 -3.93 -11.29
CA GLU A 175 21.36 -4.01 -12.09
C GLU A 175 21.47 -5.44 -12.64
N TYR A 176 21.77 -5.52 -13.93
CA TYR A 176 21.88 -6.73 -14.76
C TYR A 176 22.61 -7.89 -14.08
#